data_AF-A0A158A097-F1
#
_entry.id   AF-A0A158A097-F1
#
_cell.length_a   1.000
_cell.length_b   1.000
_cell.length_c   1.000
_cell.angle_alpha   90.00
_cell.angle_beta   90.00
_cell.angle_gamma   90.00
#
_symmetry.space_group_name_H-M   'P 1'
#
loop_
_entity.id
_entity.type
_entity.pdbx_description
1 polymer ?
#
loop_
_entity_poly.entity_id
_entity_poly.type
_entity_poly.pdbx_seq_one_letter_code
_entity_poly.pdbx_strand_id
1 'polypeptide(L)'
;MKPALSVALATFTLSFAMAAHAQNAPQAPTPGASDPTFSAYSLAQQCAARSDNAALGQCVGAVRGIVRGYQYGVLFLSQRVSLPDNETRRVSLCLTDTKVSSIIDDFLADAKQVNEADLKRTPAEVAVLGSVHAHHACT
;
A
#
# COMPACT_ATOMS: atom_id res chain seq x y z
N MET A 1 -7.46 -0.55 69.78
CA MET A 1 -7.60 -0.42 68.31
C MET A 1 -7.42 1.05 67.91
N LYS A 2 -6.31 1.34 67.24
CA LYS A 2 -5.93 2.49 66.37
C LYS A 2 -4.54 2.09 65.82
N PRO A 3 -4.11 2.42 64.59
CA PRO A 3 -4.20 3.72 63.87
C PRO A 3 -4.83 3.51 62.47
N ALA A 4 -4.83 4.41 61.49
CA ALA A 4 -4.86 5.87 61.31
C ALA A 4 -4.84 6.11 59.77
N LEU A 5 -5.01 7.38 59.38
CA LEU A 5 -4.69 7.99 58.07
C LEU A 5 -5.77 7.80 56.99
N SER A 6 -6.67 8.76 56.78
CA SER A 6 -6.48 10.06 56.08
C SER A 6 -5.97 9.90 54.65
N VAL A 7 -6.73 10.41 53.68
CA VAL A 7 -6.32 11.45 52.71
C VAL A 7 -7.52 11.76 51.80
N ALA A 8 -7.79 13.06 51.66
CA ALA A 8 -8.85 13.65 50.84
C ALA A 8 -8.55 13.50 49.33
N LEU A 9 -9.58 13.24 48.52
CA LEU A 9 -9.50 13.42 47.06
C LEU A 9 -10.20 14.74 46.68
N ALA A 10 -9.39 15.71 46.27
CA ALA A 10 -9.83 16.93 45.61
C ALA A 10 -10.17 16.62 44.14
N THR A 11 -11.39 16.94 43.72
CA THR A 11 -11.83 16.88 42.32
C THR A 11 -11.41 18.16 41.59
N PHE A 12 -10.36 18.06 40.77
CA PHE A 12 -10.03 19.05 39.75
C PHE A 12 -10.71 18.65 38.43
N THR A 13 -11.78 19.36 38.05
CA THR A 13 -12.39 19.22 36.72
C THR A 13 -11.65 20.11 35.72
N LEU A 14 -10.68 19.54 34.99
CA LEU A 14 -10.11 20.18 33.81
C LEU A 14 -11.11 20.07 32.64
N SER A 15 -11.74 21.20 32.30
CA SER A 15 -12.49 21.34 31.05
C SER A 15 -11.52 21.63 29.91
N PHE A 16 -11.28 20.65 29.04
CA PHE A 16 -10.57 20.87 27.78
C PHE A 16 -11.56 21.42 26.75
N ALA A 17 -11.45 22.70 26.42
CA ALA A 17 -12.11 23.29 25.28
C ALA A 17 -11.47 22.73 23.99
N MET A 18 -12.18 21.86 23.27
CA MET A 18 -11.80 21.42 21.93
C MET A 18 -11.98 22.60 20.97
N ALA A 19 -10.88 23.19 20.53
CA ALA A 19 -10.87 24.12 19.41
C ALA A 19 -11.15 23.33 18.12
N ALA A 20 -12.36 23.47 17.58
CA ALA A 20 -12.74 22.95 16.28
C ALA A 20 -11.83 23.57 15.20
N HIS A 21 -11.00 22.74 14.56
CA HIS A 21 -10.28 23.15 13.36
C HIS A 21 -11.30 23.26 12.22
N ALA A 22 -11.51 24.48 11.73
CA ALA A 22 -12.25 24.72 10.50
C ALA A 22 -11.62 23.90 9.37
N GLN A 23 -12.37 22.93 8.87
CA GLN A 23 -11.98 22.13 7.71
C GLN A 23 -11.93 23.04 6.50
N ASN A 24 -10.73 23.35 6.01
CA ASN A 24 -10.57 23.85 4.65
C ASN A 24 -11.20 22.81 3.71
N ALA A 25 -12.23 23.21 2.97
CA ALA A 25 -12.85 22.38 1.96
C ALA A 25 -11.76 21.88 0.99
N PRO A 26 -11.70 20.58 0.66
CA PRO A 26 -10.77 20.09 -0.35
C PRO A 26 -11.10 20.79 -1.67
N GLN A 27 -10.11 21.50 -2.23
CA GLN A 27 -10.17 21.97 -3.60
C GLN A 27 -10.45 20.76 -4.49
N ALA A 28 -11.45 20.87 -5.37
CA ALA A 28 -11.81 19.80 -6.30
C ALA A 28 -10.54 19.37 -7.07
N PRO A 29 -10.18 18.07 -7.09
CA PRO A 29 -9.00 17.62 -7.79
C PRO A 29 -9.13 17.98 -9.28
N THR A 30 -8.11 18.65 -9.81
CA THR A 30 -7.92 18.78 -11.27
C THR A 30 -7.98 17.39 -11.91
N PRO A 31 -8.77 17.17 -12.97
CA PRO A 31 -8.81 15.90 -13.66
C PRO A 31 -7.39 15.49 -14.10
N GLY A 32 -6.85 14.41 -13.51
CA GLY A 32 -5.59 13.80 -13.92
C GLY A 32 -4.32 14.15 -13.12
N ALA A 33 -4.41 14.85 -11.98
CA ALA A 33 -3.21 15.29 -11.24
C ALA A 33 -3.30 15.09 -9.71
N SER A 34 -3.76 13.94 -9.25
CA SER A 34 -3.54 13.53 -7.85
C SER A 34 -2.40 12.51 -7.81
N ASP A 35 -1.22 12.94 -7.36
CA ASP A 35 -0.15 11.99 -7.04
C ASP A 35 -0.66 11.06 -5.93
N PRO A 36 -0.62 9.73 -6.12
CA PRO A 36 -1.05 8.80 -5.09
C PRO A 36 -0.17 8.94 -3.84
N THR A 37 -0.78 8.85 -2.66
CA THR A 37 -0.06 8.83 -1.37
C THR A 37 0.98 7.70 -1.31
N PHE A 38 0.83 6.66 -2.13
CA PHE A 38 1.78 5.58 -2.33
C PHE A 38 2.00 5.31 -3.84
N SER A 39 3.04 5.92 -4.41
CA SER A 39 3.39 5.86 -5.83
C SER A 39 4.44 4.81 -6.15
N ALA A 40 4.50 4.37 -7.42
CA ALA A 40 5.53 3.49 -7.93
C ALA A 40 6.93 4.09 -7.76
N TYR A 41 7.08 5.41 -7.93
CA TYR A 41 8.33 6.12 -7.66
C TYR A 41 8.78 5.95 -6.21
N SER A 42 7.89 6.22 -5.24
CA SER A 42 8.22 6.13 -3.81
C SER A 42 8.62 4.71 -3.39
N LEU A 43 7.92 3.71 -3.92
CA LEU A 43 8.24 2.30 -3.68
C LEU A 43 9.57 1.90 -4.32
N ALA A 44 9.85 2.34 -5.56
CA ALA A 44 11.11 2.05 -6.23
C ALA A 44 12.32 2.63 -5.46
N GLN A 45 12.22 3.85 -4.94
CA GLN A 45 13.27 4.44 -4.10
C GLN A 45 13.49 3.62 -2.82
N GLN A 46 12.39 3.24 -2.15
CA GLN A 46 12.45 2.42 -0.95
C GLN A 46 13.09 1.04 -1.21
N CYS A 47 12.74 0.40 -2.32
CA CYS A 47 13.28 -0.90 -2.72
C CYS A 47 14.73 -0.83 -3.22
N ALA A 48 15.16 0.31 -3.78
CA ALA A 48 16.54 0.52 -4.21
C ALA A 48 17.52 0.70 -3.05
N ALA A 49 17.04 1.12 -1.87
CA ALA A 49 17.83 1.35 -0.67
C ALA A 49 18.27 0.05 0.05
N ARG A 50 18.93 -0.88 -0.67
CA ARG A 50 19.30 -2.22 -0.17
C ARG A 50 20.20 -2.22 1.07
N SER A 51 20.94 -1.14 1.30
CA SER A 51 21.82 -0.99 2.48
C SER A 51 21.06 -0.62 3.76
N ASP A 52 19.80 -0.20 3.65
CA ASP A 52 18.93 0.11 4.77
C ASP A 52 17.98 -1.07 5.02
N ASN A 53 18.22 -1.80 6.11
CA ASN A 53 17.40 -2.95 6.49
C ASN A 53 15.94 -2.58 6.80
N ALA A 54 15.67 -1.36 7.29
CA ALA A 54 14.32 -0.90 7.56
C ALA A 54 13.59 -0.60 6.25
N ALA A 55 14.25 0.12 5.33
CA ALA A 55 13.70 0.40 4.00
C ALA A 55 13.47 -0.89 3.20
N LEU A 56 14.42 -1.83 3.25
CA LEU A 56 14.29 -3.14 2.61
C LEU A 56 13.13 -3.95 3.22
N GLY A 57 13.00 -3.96 4.55
CA GLY A 57 11.87 -4.61 5.23
C GLY A 57 10.52 -4.02 4.82
N GLN A 58 10.43 -2.69 4.69
CA GLN A 58 9.23 -2.00 4.22
C GLN A 58 8.92 -2.33 2.76
N CYS A 59 9.93 -2.31 1.87
CA CYS A 59 9.78 -2.71 0.46
C CYS A 59 9.24 -4.15 0.34
N VAL A 60 9.90 -5.11 1.01
CA VAL A 60 9.49 -6.52 1.01
C VAL A 60 8.06 -6.67 1.56
N GLY A 61 7.74 -5.96 2.64
CA GLY A 61 6.40 -5.94 3.22
C GLY A 61 5.34 -5.41 2.24
N ALA A 62 5.63 -4.30 1.56
CA ALA A 62 4.74 -3.67 0.60
C ALA A 62 4.50 -4.56 -0.63
N VAL A 63 5.57 -5.06 -1.27
CA VAL A 63 5.46 -5.96 -2.43
C VAL A 63 4.72 -7.25 -2.06
N ARG A 64 5.04 -7.87 -0.92
CA ARG A 64 4.32 -9.06 -0.44
C ARG A 64 2.84 -8.75 -0.17
N GLY A 65 2.54 -7.59 0.38
CA GLY A 65 1.17 -7.13 0.66
C GLY A 65 0.36 -6.98 -0.62
N ILE A 66 0.91 -6.29 -1.62
CA ILE A 66 0.29 -6.09 -2.94
C ILE A 66 0.00 -7.43 -3.61
N VAL A 67 1.00 -8.31 -3.72
CA VAL A 67 0.85 -9.61 -4.40
C VAL A 67 -0.18 -10.48 -3.70
N ARG A 68 -0.15 -10.56 -2.36
CA ARG A 68 -1.15 -11.32 -1.60
C ARG A 68 -2.54 -10.71 -1.70
N GLY A 69 -2.63 -9.37 -1.64
CA GLY A 69 -3.89 -8.64 -1.81
C GLY A 69 -4.55 -8.98 -3.15
N TYR A 70 -3.77 -8.99 -4.23
CA TYR A 70 -4.24 -9.42 -5.55
C TYR A 70 -4.70 -10.88 -5.56
N GLN A 71 -3.91 -11.81 -5.02
CA GLN A 71 -4.30 -13.23 -4.94
C GLN A 71 -5.62 -13.44 -4.19
N TYR A 72 -5.81 -12.76 -3.05
CA TYR A 72 -7.06 -12.81 -2.30
C TYR A 72 -8.21 -12.11 -3.03
N GLY A 73 -7.96 -10.98 -3.69
CA GLY A 73 -8.95 -10.26 -4.49
C GLY A 73 -9.51 -11.11 -5.62
N VAL A 74 -8.63 -11.79 -6.37
CA VAL A 74 -9.04 -12.74 -7.42
C VAL A 74 -9.88 -13.88 -6.84
N LEU A 75 -9.48 -14.46 -5.69
CA LEU A 75 -10.27 -15.51 -5.03
C LEU A 75 -11.64 -15.00 -4.58
N PHE A 76 -11.71 -13.83 -3.97
CA PHE A 76 -12.96 -13.21 -3.53
C PHE A 76 -13.92 -12.96 -4.69
N LEU A 77 -13.43 -12.40 -5.80
CA LEU A 77 -14.22 -12.18 -7.01
C LEU A 77 -14.64 -13.48 -7.67
N SER A 78 -13.80 -14.53 -7.64
CA SER A 78 -14.13 -15.81 -8.26
C SER A 78 -15.33 -16.54 -7.63
N GLN A 79 -15.64 -16.25 -6.36
CA GLN A 79 -16.73 -16.86 -5.60
C GLN A 79 -18.09 -16.15 -5.81
N ARG A 80 -18.14 -15.01 -6.49
CA ARG A 80 -19.38 -14.27 -6.80
C ARG A 80 -19.50 -14.10 -8.32
N VAL A 81 -20.38 -14.87 -8.97
CA VAL A 81 -20.57 -14.87 -10.44
C VAL A 81 -21.99 -14.34 -10.72
N SER A 82 -22.24 -13.45 -11.69
CA SER A 82 -21.73 -13.44 -13.06
C SER A 82 -21.22 -12.10 -13.60
N LEU A 83 -20.16 -12.20 -14.41
CA LEU A 83 -19.80 -11.27 -15.48
C LEU A 83 -20.72 -11.62 -16.68
N PRO A 84 -21.40 -10.65 -17.34
CA PRO A 84 -20.96 -9.84 -18.51
C PRO A 84 -21.42 -8.35 -18.46
N ASP A 85 -21.17 -7.41 -19.38
CA ASP A 85 -20.76 -7.43 -20.80
C ASP A 85 -19.45 -6.62 -20.97
N ASN A 86 -18.32 -7.10 -21.49
CA ASN A 86 -17.94 -8.31 -22.19
C ASN A 86 -16.58 -8.85 -21.68
N GLU A 87 -16.39 -8.66 -20.36
CA GLU A 87 -15.66 -9.49 -19.38
C GLU A 87 -14.12 -9.49 -19.33
N THR A 88 -13.54 -9.77 -18.15
CA THR A 88 -12.16 -10.24 -17.97
C THR A 88 -12.06 -11.37 -16.95
N ARG A 89 -11.21 -12.38 -17.26
CA ARG A 89 -10.73 -13.48 -16.41
C ARG A 89 -9.48 -14.09 -17.06
N ARG A 90 -8.77 -15.04 -16.45
CA ARG A 90 -7.93 -14.87 -15.25
C ARG A 90 -6.53 -14.57 -15.77
N VAL A 91 -5.84 -13.60 -15.19
CA VAL A 91 -4.38 -13.66 -15.21
C VAL A 91 -3.96 -14.38 -13.94
N SER A 92 -3.67 -15.67 -14.10
CA SER A 92 -3.11 -16.50 -13.05
C SER A 92 -1.63 -16.19 -12.92
N LEU A 93 -1.16 -16.02 -11.68
CA LEU A 93 0.25 -15.83 -11.40
C LEU A 93 0.86 -17.16 -10.99
N CYS A 94 1.98 -17.52 -11.59
CA CYS A 94 2.70 -18.76 -11.32
C CYS A 94 3.80 -18.48 -10.28
N LEU A 95 3.37 -18.36 -9.01
CA LEU A 95 4.22 -17.89 -7.90
C LEU A 95 4.68 -18.98 -6.92
N THR A 96 4.39 -20.27 -7.19
CA THR A 96 4.61 -21.38 -6.24
C THR A 96 6.02 -21.39 -5.65
N ASP A 97 7.04 -21.09 -6.45
CA ASP A 97 8.45 -21.06 -6.05
C ASP A 97 9.12 -19.69 -6.27
N THR A 98 8.32 -18.66 -6.54
CA THR A 98 8.83 -17.31 -6.82
C THR A 98 9.25 -16.62 -5.52
N LYS A 99 10.50 -16.16 -5.49
CA LYS A 99 11.03 -15.41 -4.34
C LYS A 99 10.54 -13.97 -4.42
N VAL A 100 10.14 -13.39 -3.28
CA VAL A 100 9.77 -11.96 -3.23
C VAL A 100 10.92 -11.06 -3.71
N SER A 101 12.16 -11.46 -3.47
CA SER A 101 13.33 -10.72 -3.96
C SER A 101 13.40 -10.65 -5.49
N SER A 102 13.03 -11.71 -6.22
CA SER A 102 13.03 -11.65 -7.69
C SER A 102 11.95 -10.70 -8.20
N ILE A 103 10.76 -10.71 -7.58
CA ILE A 103 9.69 -9.75 -7.90
C ILE A 103 10.17 -8.30 -7.69
N ILE A 104 10.94 -8.05 -6.63
CA ILE A 104 11.53 -6.72 -6.37
C ILE A 104 12.57 -6.38 -7.43
N ASP A 105 13.44 -7.32 -7.78
CA ASP A 105 14.46 -7.13 -8.81
C ASP A 105 13.83 -6.78 -10.17
N ASP A 106 12.80 -7.53 -10.56
CA ASP A 106 12.02 -7.34 -11.79
C ASP A 106 11.30 -5.98 -11.79
N PHE A 107 10.62 -5.63 -10.69
CA PHE A 107 9.97 -4.32 -10.53
C PHE A 107 10.96 -3.16 -10.64
N LEU A 108 12.13 -3.26 -10.02
CA LEU A 108 13.17 -2.23 -10.12
C LEU A 108 13.78 -2.15 -11.53
N ALA A 109 13.84 -3.25 -12.25
CA ALA A 109 14.29 -3.27 -13.63
C ALA A 109 13.28 -2.59 -14.56
N ASP A 110 11.98 -2.87 -14.39
CA ASP A 110 10.90 -2.26 -15.18
C ASP A 110 10.74 -0.77 -14.85
N ALA A 111 10.83 -0.38 -13.57
CA ALA A 111 10.70 1.02 -13.15
C ALA A 111 11.76 1.92 -13.81
N LYS A 112 12.98 1.42 -14.06
CA LYS A 112 14.04 2.17 -14.76
C LYS A 112 13.71 2.48 -16.22
N GLN A 113 12.78 1.75 -16.83
CA GLN A 113 12.36 1.94 -18.22
C GLN A 113 11.25 2.98 -18.36
N VAL A 114 10.64 3.38 -17.24
CA VAL A 114 9.54 4.35 -17.19
C VAL A 114 10.09 5.70 -16.74
N ASN A 115 9.59 6.79 -17.32
CA ASN A 115 10.02 8.12 -16.90
C ASN A 115 9.54 8.44 -15.48
N GLU A 116 10.26 9.32 -14.79
CA GLU A 116 9.98 9.65 -13.39
C GLU A 116 8.58 10.24 -13.16
N ALA A 117 8.10 11.08 -14.08
CA ALA A 117 6.80 11.73 -13.95
C ALA A 117 5.66 10.71 -13.97
N ASP A 118 5.76 9.70 -14.82
CA ASP A 118 4.79 8.62 -14.91
C ASP A 118 4.87 7.70 -13.70
N LEU A 119 6.07 7.41 -13.18
CA LEU A 119 6.24 6.66 -11.93
C LEU A 119 5.61 7.36 -10.72
N LYS A 120 5.68 8.70 -10.66
CA LYS A 120 5.07 9.48 -9.57
C LYS A 120 3.55 9.43 -9.61
N ARG A 121 2.96 9.41 -10.80
CA ARG A 121 1.50 9.33 -11.02
C ARG A 121 0.94 7.92 -10.93
N THR A 122 1.78 6.91 -11.14
CA THR A 122 1.35 5.51 -11.11
C THR A 122 1.26 5.01 -9.67
N PRO A 123 0.11 4.47 -9.21
CA PRO A 123 0.03 3.81 -7.91
C PRO A 123 0.99 2.63 -7.82
N ALA A 124 1.63 2.44 -6.67
CA ALA A 124 2.63 1.38 -6.53
C ALA A 124 2.05 -0.03 -6.78
N GLU A 125 0.80 -0.25 -6.36
CA GLU A 125 0.07 -1.50 -6.63
C GLU A 125 -0.03 -1.81 -8.12
N VAL A 126 -0.41 -0.81 -8.93
CA VAL A 126 -0.58 -0.96 -10.38
C VAL A 126 0.75 -1.32 -11.04
N ALA A 127 1.83 -0.62 -10.69
CA ALA A 127 3.15 -0.87 -11.27
C ALA A 127 3.71 -2.25 -10.87
N VAL A 128 3.57 -2.63 -9.59
CA VAL A 128 4.03 -3.94 -9.10
C VAL A 128 3.23 -5.07 -9.76
N LEU A 129 1.91 -4.97 -9.85
CA LEU A 129 1.11 -5.99 -10.53
C LEU A 129 1.41 -6.07 -12.02
N GLY A 130 1.63 -4.94 -12.69
CA GLY A 130 2.07 -4.90 -14.08
C GLY A 130 3.39 -5.66 -14.29
N SER A 131 4.39 -5.40 -13.47
CA SER A 131 5.68 -6.12 -13.49
C SER A 131 5.49 -7.62 -13.22
N VAL A 132 4.77 -7.98 -12.17
CA VAL A 132 4.49 -9.39 -11.84
C VAL A 132 3.77 -10.12 -12.98
N HIS A 133 2.87 -9.45 -13.71
CA HIS A 133 2.23 -10.03 -14.88
C HIS A 133 3.18 -10.20 -16.06
N ALA A 134 4.13 -9.28 -16.27
CA ALA A 134 5.12 -9.40 -17.33
C ALA A 134 6.09 -10.57 -17.12
N HIS A 135 6.45 -10.86 -15.87
CA HIS A 135 7.51 -11.83 -15.54
C HIS A 135 7.02 -13.16 -14.96
N HIS A 136 5.79 -13.21 -14.42
CA HIS A 136 5.29 -14.36 -13.65
C HIS A 136 3.85 -14.78 -14.00
N ALA A 137 3.32 -14.37 -15.15
CA ALA A 137 2.05 -14.91 -15.63
C ALA A 137 2.18 -16.42 -15.93
N CYS A 138 1.13 -17.19 -15.64
CA CYS A 138 1.04 -18.57 -16.09
C CYS A 138 0.78 -18.62 -17.61
N THR A 139 1.53 -19.46 -18.31
CA THR A 139 1.33 -19.83 -19.72
C THR A 139 0.48 -21.08 -19.86
#